data_AF-A0A0W8CJF3-F1
#
_entry.id   AF-A0A0W8CJF3-F1
#
_cell.length_a   1.000
_cell.length_b   1.000
_cell.length_c   1.000
_cell.angle_alpha   90.00
_cell.angle_beta   90.00
_cell.angle_gamma   90.00
#
_symmetry.space_group_name_H-M   'P 1'
#
loop_
_entity.id
_entity.type
_entity.pdbx_description
1 polymer ?
#
loop_
_entity_poly.entity_id
_entity_poly.type
_entity_poly.pdbx_seq_one_letter_code
_entity_poly.pdbx_strand_id
1 'polypeptide(L)'
;MALCQEEISATQALMKWLGTKPDTETRRAIASRVATMNMFSAFKSKVGETIVQFDDLTNFAREMWLCDGSVFVAALKVVDMWMRARDGGQITDVHVVDPVFLGFEHELDRARMLDTKECVLSKVVTSRVILVPIYINVDLQHWYGALIDFGSKIIWIYDPKSRYDYLDKVENIVLRKLVPLIENS
;
A
#
# COMPACT_ATOMS: atom_id res chain seq x y z
N MET A 1 21.70 -10.30 -25.12
CA MET A 1 22.67 -10.97 -24.22
C MET A 1 22.82 -10.29 -22.87
N ALA A 2 22.83 -8.95 -22.78
CA ALA A 2 22.97 -8.23 -21.51
C ALA A 2 21.79 -8.41 -20.52
N LEU A 3 20.54 -8.38 -21.01
CA LEU A 3 19.33 -8.53 -20.18
C LEU A 3 19.31 -9.85 -19.37
N CYS A 4 19.64 -10.96 -20.02
CA CYS A 4 19.65 -12.28 -19.37
C CYS A 4 20.75 -12.41 -18.29
N GLN A 5 21.81 -11.61 -18.37
CA GLN A 5 22.91 -11.63 -17.42
C GLN A 5 22.58 -10.83 -16.15
N GLU A 6 21.82 -9.73 -16.27
CA GLU A 6 21.28 -8.98 -15.13
C GLU A 6 20.17 -9.75 -14.41
N GLU A 7 19.30 -10.45 -15.14
CA GLU A 7 18.23 -11.33 -14.62
C GLU A 7 18.77 -12.40 -13.64
N ILE A 8 19.85 -13.07 -14.06
CA ILE A 8 20.53 -14.11 -13.27
C ILE A 8 21.12 -13.52 -11.99
N SER A 9 21.75 -12.34 -12.07
CA SER A 9 22.38 -11.66 -10.94
C SER A 9 21.37 -11.23 -9.88
N ALA A 10 20.24 -10.68 -10.31
CA ALA A 10 19.23 -10.12 -9.42
C ALA A 10 18.46 -11.22 -8.66
N THR A 11 18.12 -12.31 -9.35
CA THR A 11 17.51 -13.51 -8.73
C THR A 11 18.47 -14.17 -7.75
N GLN A 12 19.76 -14.27 -8.08
CA GLN A 12 20.78 -14.78 -7.17
C GLN A 12 20.95 -13.92 -5.91
N ALA A 13 20.90 -12.59 -6.04
CA ALA A 13 20.97 -11.68 -4.90
C ALA A 13 19.77 -11.87 -3.96
N LEU A 14 18.57 -11.99 -4.50
CA LEU A 14 17.36 -12.26 -3.72
C LEU A 14 17.42 -13.62 -3.02
N MET A 15 17.84 -14.68 -3.72
CA MET A 15 17.98 -16.02 -3.14
C MET A 15 19.05 -16.05 -2.04
N LYS A 16 20.17 -15.35 -2.23
CA LYS A 16 21.21 -15.17 -1.22
C LYS A 16 20.67 -14.43 0.00
N TRP A 17 19.92 -13.35 -0.20
CA TRP A 17 19.30 -12.60 0.89
C TRP A 17 18.26 -13.42 1.65
N LEU A 18 17.40 -14.19 0.96
CA LEU A 18 16.46 -15.12 1.58
C LEU A 18 17.18 -16.15 2.45
N GLY A 19 18.32 -16.67 1.98
CA GLY A 19 19.19 -17.57 2.75
C GLY A 19 19.80 -16.94 4.01
N THR A 20 19.82 -15.61 4.15
CA THR A 20 20.25 -14.93 5.39
C THR A 20 19.15 -14.84 6.45
N LYS A 21 17.90 -15.19 6.12
CA LYS A 21 16.76 -15.11 7.04
C LYS A 21 16.52 -16.47 7.71
N PRO A 22 15.84 -16.50 8.88
CA PRO A 22 15.57 -17.77 9.56
C PRO A 22 14.85 -18.76 8.64
N ASP A 23 15.22 -20.04 8.65
CA ASP A 23 14.55 -21.02 7.79
C ASP A 23 13.14 -21.33 8.30
N THR A 24 12.14 -21.24 7.41
CA THR A 24 10.75 -21.60 7.70
C THR A 24 10.15 -22.29 6.49
N GLU A 25 9.13 -23.13 6.70
CA GLU A 25 8.41 -23.78 5.59
C GLU A 25 7.89 -22.76 4.56
N THR A 26 7.33 -21.64 5.04
CA THR A 26 6.89 -20.54 4.19
C THR A 26 8.03 -19.94 3.37
N ARG A 27 9.21 -19.71 3.97
CA ARG A 27 10.37 -19.17 3.25
C ARG A 27 10.95 -20.17 2.25
N ARG A 28 10.96 -21.48 2.56
CA ARG A 28 11.34 -22.53 1.60
C ARG A 28 10.39 -22.58 0.41
N ALA A 29 9.08 -22.46 0.65
CA ALA A 29 8.09 -22.40 -0.42
C ALA A 29 8.26 -21.14 -1.29
N ILE A 30 8.53 -19.97 -0.68
CA ILE A 30 8.85 -18.74 -1.43
C ILE A 30 10.11 -18.94 -2.27
N ALA A 31 11.21 -19.39 -1.66
CA ALA A 31 12.49 -19.59 -2.34
C ALA A 31 12.36 -20.58 -3.51
N SER A 32 11.63 -21.69 -3.32
CA SER A 32 11.36 -22.66 -4.39
C SER A 32 10.55 -22.05 -5.54
N ARG A 33 9.57 -21.19 -5.25
CA ARG A 33 8.77 -20.53 -6.28
C ARG A 33 9.59 -19.50 -7.05
N VAL A 34 10.34 -18.65 -6.33
CA VAL A 34 11.19 -17.61 -6.91
C VAL A 34 12.23 -18.21 -7.85
N ALA A 35 12.85 -19.34 -7.48
CA ALA A 35 13.85 -20.02 -8.31
C ALA A 35 13.33 -20.46 -9.69
N THR A 36 12.02 -20.68 -9.83
CA THR A 36 11.38 -21.15 -11.06
C THR A 36 10.56 -20.07 -11.77
N MET A 37 10.53 -18.85 -11.24
CA MET A 37 9.62 -17.82 -11.70
C MET A 37 10.21 -17.01 -12.85
N ASN A 38 9.38 -16.64 -13.82
CA ASN A 38 9.75 -15.58 -14.76
C ASN A 38 9.60 -14.24 -14.03
N MET A 39 10.72 -13.54 -13.82
CA MET A 39 10.81 -12.30 -13.06
C MET A 39 10.11 -11.09 -13.71
N PHE A 40 9.77 -11.15 -14.99
CA PHE A 40 8.92 -10.16 -15.66
C PHE A 40 7.43 -10.51 -15.60
N SER A 41 7.09 -11.62 -14.92
CA SER A 41 5.70 -12.00 -14.74
C SER A 41 5.02 -11.00 -13.83
N ALA A 42 3.85 -10.55 -14.27
CA ALA A 42 2.97 -9.73 -13.48
C ALA A 42 2.04 -10.62 -12.65
N PHE A 43 1.95 -10.39 -11.34
CA PHE A 43 1.01 -11.10 -10.45
C PHE A 43 -0.26 -10.28 -10.36
N LYS A 44 -1.38 -10.87 -10.76
CA LYS A 44 -2.68 -10.33 -10.39
C LYS A 44 -2.95 -10.67 -8.93
N SER A 45 -3.03 -9.66 -8.07
CA SER A 45 -3.54 -9.85 -6.71
C SER A 45 -4.97 -10.37 -6.79
N LYS A 46 -5.27 -11.42 -6.00
CA LYS A 46 -6.66 -11.91 -5.84
C LYS A 46 -7.57 -10.90 -5.15
N VAL A 47 -7.00 -9.89 -4.48
CA VAL A 47 -7.72 -8.83 -3.79
C VAL A 47 -7.41 -7.51 -4.48
N GLY A 48 -8.46 -6.77 -4.87
CA GLY A 48 -8.35 -5.48 -5.58
C GLY A 48 -7.96 -5.58 -7.05
N GLU A 49 -7.72 -6.78 -7.59
CA GLU A 49 -7.35 -7.02 -9.00
C GLU A 49 -6.09 -6.30 -9.50
N THR A 50 -5.32 -5.67 -8.62
CA THR A 50 -4.08 -4.97 -8.94
C THR A 50 -3.03 -5.92 -9.48
N ILE A 51 -2.40 -5.52 -10.59
CA ILE A 51 -1.25 -6.22 -11.16
C ILE A 51 0.01 -5.63 -10.52
N VAL A 52 0.83 -6.47 -9.91
CA VAL A 52 2.14 -6.08 -9.35
C VAL A 52 3.20 -6.94 -9.99
N GLN A 53 4.28 -6.34 -10.49
CA GLN A 53 5.38 -7.10 -11.08
C GLN A 53 6.30 -7.68 -9.99
N PHE A 54 7.04 -8.75 -10.31
CA PHE A 54 7.92 -9.37 -9.30
C PHE A 54 9.06 -8.46 -8.87
N ASP A 55 9.62 -7.74 -9.83
CA ASP A 55 10.65 -6.72 -9.63
C ASP A 55 10.11 -5.57 -8.77
N ASP A 56 8.87 -5.15 -8.94
CA ASP A 56 8.22 -4.16 -8.06
C ASP A 56 8.14 -4.62 -6.59
N LEU A 57 7.90 -5.93 -6.37
CA LEU A 57 7.77 -6.51 -5.03
C LEU A 57 9.12 -6.75 -4.34
N THR A 58 10.13 -7.12 -5.12
CA THR A 58 11.38 -7.65 -4.57
C THR A 58 12.55 -6.70 -4.74
N ASN A 59 12.49 -5.91 -5.82
CA ASN A 59 13.55 -5.06 -6.37
C ASN A 59 14.95 -5.69 -6.17
N PHE A 60 14.99 -7.03 -6.26
CA PHE A 60 16.16 -7.89 -6.11
C PHE A 60 17.03 -7.66 -4.85
N ALA A 61 16.40 -7.46 -3.70
CA ALA A 61 17.03 -7.49 -2.38
C ALA A 61 18.12 -6.44 -2.11
N ARG A 62 18.06 -5.27 -2.76
CA ARG A 62 18.74 -4.08 -2.21
C ARG A 62 17.88 -3.45 -1.11
N GLU A 63 18.46 -2.57 -0.30
CA GLU A 63 17.77 -1.79 0.76
C GLU A 63 16.72 -0.83 0.16
N MET A 64 15.59 -1.35 -0.33
CA MET A 64 14.70 -0.59 -1.22
C MET A 64 13.30 -0.35 -0.64
N TRP A 65 12.79 0.82 -0.99
CA TRP A 65 11.45 1.31 -0.68
C TRP A 65 10.39 0.48 -1.39
N LEU A 66 9.29 0.17 -0.68
CA LEU A 66 8.11 -0.45 -1.28
C LEU A 66 7.47 0.52 -2.28
N CYS A 67 7.06 0.03 -3.45
CA CYS A 67 6.29 0.80 -4.41
C CYS A 67 4.79 0.90 -4.02
N ASP A 68 4.07 1.82 -4.67
CA ASP A 68 2.65 2.08 -4.41
C ASP A 68 1.80 0.79 -4.48
N GLY A 69 1.97 -0.01 -5.53
CA GLY A 69 1.23 -1.26 -5.73
C GLY A 69 1.49 -2.29 -4.63
N SER A 70 2.73 -2.38 -4.14
CA SER A 70 3.10 -3.29 -3.05
C SER A 70 2.44 -2.88 -1.74
N VAL A 71 2.47 -1.58 -1.40
CA VAL A 71 1.84 -1.05 -0.19
C VAL A 71 0.32 -1.17 -0.27
N PHE A 72 -0.27 -0.88 -1.43
CA PHE A 72 -1.71 -0.98 -1.65
C PHE A 72 -2.22 -2.41 -1.50
N VAL A 73 -1.57 -3.39 -2.15
CA VAL A 73 -1.96 -4.81 -2.04
C VAL A 73 -1.76 -5.33 -0.62
N ALA A 74 -0.70 -4.91 0.08
CA ALA A 74 -0.50 -5.28 1.49
C ALA A 74 -1.63 -4.74 2.37
N ALA A 75 -2.01 -3.47 2.22
CA ALA A 75 -3.12 -2.87 2.95
C ALA A 75 -4.46 -3.55 2.64
N LEU A 76 -4.74 -3.84 1.36
CA LEU A 76 -5.92 -4.61 0.95
C LEU A 76 -5.96 -6.00 1.59
N LYS A 77 -4.80 -6.66 1.74
CA LYS A 77 -4.72 -7.96 2.41
C LYS A 77 -4.99 -7.89 3.90
N VAL A 78 -4.51 -6.84 4.58
CA VAL A 78 -4.85 -6.57 5.98
C VAL A 78 -6.36 -6.40 6.14
N VAL A 79 -6.99 -5.62 5.26
CA VAL A 79 -8.44 -5.42 5.25
C VAL A 79 -9.19 -6.73 5.00
N ASP A 80 -8.82 -7.50 3.96
CA ASP A 80 -9.44 -8.80 3.65
C ASP A 80 -9.36 -9.78 4.83
N MET A 81 -8.22 -9.82 5.53
CA MET A 81 -8.05 -10.65 6.73
C MET A 81 -8.93 -10.17 7.89
N TRP A 82 -8.94 -8.87 8.16
CA TRP A 82 -9.74 -8.29 9.21
C TRP A 82 -11.25 -8.49 8.99
N MET A 83 -11.72 -8.23 7.76
CA MET A 83 -13.13 -8.43 7.38
C MET A 83 -13.57 -9.89 7.52
N ARG A 84 -12.68 -10.86 7.25
CA ARG A 84 -12.97 -12.29 7.44
C ARG A 84 -13.03 -12.72 8.90
N ALA A 85 -12.24 -12.08 9.77
CA ALA A 85 -12.27 -12.38 11.20
C ALA A 85 -13.61 -11.99 11.86
N ARG A 86 -14.34 -11.02 11.27
CA ARG A 86 -15.61 -10.48 11.80
C ARG A 86 -15.52 -9.92 13.24
N ASP A 87 -14.32 -9.58 13.70
CA ASP A 87 -14.05 -9.02 15.03
C ASP A 87 -14.19 -7.49 15.09
N GLY A 88 -14.81 -6.87 14.08
CA GLY A 88 -14.80 -5.42 13.87
C GLY A 88 -15.77 -4.60 14.72
N GLY A 89 -16.61 -5.25 15.53
CA GLY A 89 -17.61 -4.58 16.34
C GLY A 89 -18.57 -3.74 15.50
N GLN A 90 -18.54 -2.41 15.67
CA GLN A 90 -19.38 -1.45 14.94
C GLN A 90 -18.85 -1.09 13.54
N ILE A 91 -17.58 -1.37 13.25
CA ILE A 91 -17.01 -1.14 11.94
C ILE A 91 -17.42 -2.32 11.04
N THR A 92 -18.16 -2.03 9.98
CA THR A 92 -18.69 -3.04 9.06
C THR A 92 -18.12 -2.95 7.66
N ASP A 93 -17.37 -1.88 7.36
CA ASP A 93 -16.85 -1.59 6.05
C ASP A 93 -15.48 -0.92 6.16
N VAL A 94 -14.48 -1.46 5.48
CA VAL A 94 -13.13 -0.90 5.48
C VAL A 94 -12.63 -0.80 4.05
N HIS A 95 -12.22 0.40 3.65
CA HIS A 95 -11.68 0.68 2.33
C HIS A 95 -10.20 1.02 2.41
N VAL A 96 -9.48 0.76 1.32
CA VAL A 96 -8.09 1.20 1.14
C VAL A 96 -8.05 2.16 -0.03
N VAL A 97 -7.43 3.32 0.18
CA VAL A 97 -7.14 4.26 -0.89
C VAL A 97 -5.87 3.84 -1.62
N ASP A 98 -5.93 3.83 -2.95
CA ASP A 98 -4.73 3.66 -3.77
C ASP A 98 -3.76 4.85 -3.51
N PRO A 99 -2.49 4.61 -3.11
CA PRO A 99 -1.56 5.69 -2.79
C PRO A 99 -1.37 6.70 -3.92
N VAL A 100 -1.51 6.27 -5.18
CA VAL A 100 -1.36 7.12 -6.36
C VAL A 100 -2.39 8.25 -6.36
N PHE A 101 -3.56 8.04 -5.74
CA PHE A 101 -4.58 9.07 -5.56
C PHE A 101 -4.01 10.36 -4.96
N LEU A 102 -3.17 10.23 -3.92
CA LEU A 102 -2.58 11.38 -3.25
C LEU A 102 -1.47 12.05 -4.07
N GLY A 103 -0.97 11.39 -5.12
CA GLY A 103 -0.02 11.96 -6.08
C GLY A 103 -0.68 12.94 -7.06
N PHE A 104 -1.99 12.87 -7.27
CA PHE A 104 -2.69 13.80 -8.16
C PHE A 104 -2.87 15.18 -7.52
N GLU A 105 -2.43 16.22 -8.23
CA GLU A 105 -2.55 17.61 -7.79
C GLU A 105 -3.93 18.20 -8.07
N HIS A 106 -4.53 17.86 -9.23
CA HIS A 106 -5.84 18.35 -9.61
C HIS A 106 -6.98 17.48 -9.05
N GLU A 107 -8.02 18.14 -8.56
CA GLU A 107 -9.21 17.48 -8.00
C GLU A 107 -9.94 16.61 -9.02
N LEU A 108 -10.01 17.05 -10.29
CA LEU A 108 -10.65 16.30 -11.36
C LEU A 108 -9.97 14.95 -11.63
N ASP A 109 -8.64 14.87 -11.52
CA ASP A 109 -7.91 13.62 -11.71
C ASP A 109 -8.09 12.69 -10.51
N ARG A 110 -8.14 13.26 -9.30
CA ARG A 110 -8.48 12.54 -8.07
C ARG A 110 -9.90 11.96 -8.09
N ALA A 111 -10.88 12.74 -8.52
CA ALA A 111 -12.28 12.33 -8.61
C ALA A 111 -12.46 11.11 -9.52
N ARG A 112 -11.68 11.01 -10.61
CA ARG A 112 -11.68 9.84 -11.51
C ARG A 112 -11.24 8.54 -10.83
N MET A 113 -10.42 8.63 -9.78
CA MET A 113 -9.93 7.45 -9.06
C MET A 113 -10.81 7.04 -7.88
N LEU A 114 -11.38 8.01 -7.16
CA LEU A 114 -11.97 7.78 -5.84
C LEU A 114 -13.46 8.12 -5.74
N ASP A 115 -14.08 8.50 -6.86
CA ASP A 115 -15.53 8.65 -6.98
C ASP A 115 -16.05 7.80 -8.15
N THR A 116 -15.90 6.49 -8.01
CA THR A 116 -16.68 5.53 -8.78
C THR A 116 -18.13 5.52 -8.25
N LYS A 117 -19.03 4.73 -8.86
CA LYS A 117 -20.45 4.58 -8.43
C LYS A 117 -20.63 4.23 -6.93
N GLU A 118 -19.57 3.78 -6.26
CA GLU A 118 -19.55 3.34 -4.87
C GLU A 118 -19.41 4.47 -3.84
N CYS A 119 -19.05 5.70 -4.25
CA CYS A 119 -18.93 6.87 -3.35
C CYS A 119 -18.11 6.60 -2.08
N VAL A 120 -16.89 6.06 -2.25
CA VAL A 120 -16.06 5.52 -1.15
C VAL A 120 -15.73 6.59 -0.10
N LEU A 121 -15.36 7.80 -0.56
CA LEU A 121 -15.05 8.94 0.30
C LEU A 121 -16.21 9.93 0.48
N SER A 122 -17.19 9.91 -0.42
CA SER A 122 -18.28 10.90 -0.49
C SER A 122 -19.57 10.48 0.25
N LYS A 123 -19.62 9.28 0.84
CA LYS A 123 -20.71 8.86 1.74
C LYS A 123 -20.19 8.64 3.15
N VAL A 124 -20.55 9.53 4.06
CA VAL A 124 -20.33 9.36 5.50
C VAL A 124 -21.21 8.22 6.01
N VAL A 125 -20.60 7.06 6.26
CA VAL A 125 -21.24 5.93 6.92
C VAL A 125 -20.53 5.71 8.24
N THR A 126 -21.24 5.79 9.36
CA THR A 126 -20.63 5.74 10.71
C THR A 126 -19.93 4.43 11.03
N SER A 127 -20.22 3.36 10.29
CA SER A 127 -19.56 2.06 10.42
C SER A 127 -18.38 1.86 9.46
N ARG A 128 -17.92 2.93 8.79
CA ARG A 128 -16.85 2.88 7.79
C ARG A 128 -15.53 3.43 8.32
N VAL A 129 -14.47 2.69 8.01
CA VAL A 129 -13.09 3.14 8.16
C VAL A 129 -12.39 3.15 6.80
N ILE A 130 -11.49 4.12 6.59
CA ILE A 130 -10.65 4.18 5.40
C ILE A 130 -9.19 4.19 5.79
N LEU A 131 -8.43 3.25 5.23
CA LEU A 131 -6.97 3.20 5.30
C LEU A 131 -6.39 3.94 4.11
N VAL A 132 -5.49 4.87 4.37
CA VAL A 132 -4.84 5.70 3.36
C VAL A 132 -3.34 5.59 3.52
N PRO A 133 -2.64 4.81 2.69
CA PRO A 133 -1.20 4.89 2.63
C PRO A 133 -0.78 6.22 2.00
N ILE A 134 0.18 6.90 2.63
CA ILE A 134 0.65 8.23 2.21
C ILE A 134 2.14 8.15 1.93
N TYR A 135 2.53 8.40 0.69
CA TYR A 135 3.92 8.56 0.33
C TYR A 135 4.31 10.03 0.36
N ILE A 136 5.47 10.34 0.96
CA ILE A 136 6.09 11.65 0.85
C ILE A 136 7.48 11.54 0.19
N ASN A 137 7.70 12.38 -0.81
CA ASN A 137 8.99 12.50 -1.49
C ASN A 137 9.77 13.68 -0.90
N VAL A 138 10.52 13.42 0.16
CA VAL A 138 11.39 14.39 0.87
C VAL A 138 12.81 13.85 0.93
N ASP A 139 13.74 14.56 1.58
CA ASP A 139 15.17 14.21 1.65
C ASP A 139 15.40 12.75 2.09
N LEU A 140 14.55 12.28 2.99
CA LEU A 140 14.35 10.87 3.25
C LEU A 140 12.92 10.51 2.86
N GLN A 141 12.75 9.96 1.65
CA GLN A 141 11.49 9.38 1.17
C GLN A 141 10.86 8.55 2.28
N HIS A 142 9.54 8.57 2.43
CA HIS A 142 8.91 7.89 3.57
C HIS A 142 7.45 7.53 3.33
N TRP A 143 7.03 6.43 3.93
CA TRP A 143 5.65 5.96 3.95
C TRP A 143 5.00 6.23 5.30
N TYR A 144 3.92 6.99 5.28
CA TYR A 144 2.99 7.17 6.39
C TYR A 144 1.72 6.36 6.13
N GLY A 145 0.94 6.14 7.18
CA GLY A 145 -0.45 5.69 7.06
C GLY A 145 -1.37 6.71 7.68
N ALA A 146 -2.56 6.89 7.11
CA ALA A 146 -3.68 7.53 7.78
C ALA A 146 -4.86 6.57 7.89
N LEU A 147 -5.60 6.68 8.98
CA LEU A 147 -6.85 5.99 9.22
C LEU A 147 -7.94 7.03 9.46
N ILE A 148 -8.96 7.00 8.61
CA ILE A 148 -10.13 7.89 8.71
C ILE A 148 -11.27 7.05 9.28
N ASP A 149 -11.75 7.41 10.46
CA ASP A 149 -12.93 6.83 11.08
C ASP A 149 -14.10 7.82 10.95
N PHE A 150 -15.09 7.48 10.12
CA PHE A 150 -16.26 8.32 9.90
C PHE A 150 -17.25 8.32 11.07
N GLY A 151 -17.28 7.25 11.88
CA GLY A 151 -18.11 7.18 13.07
C GLY A 151 -17.65 8.16 14.13
N SER A 152 -16.33 8.16 14.38
CA SER A 152 -15.71 9.04 15.37
C SER A 152 -15.36 10.43 14.82
N LYS A 153 -15.35 10.61 13.49
CA LYS A 153 -14.87 11.81 12.78
C LYS A 153 -13.42 12.16 13.12
N ILE A 154 -12.58 11.13 13.22
CA ILE A 154 -11.16 11.28 13.58
C ILE A 154 -10.30 10.79 12.42
N ILE A 155 -9.24 11.54 12.13
CA ILE A 155 -8.14 11.10 11.26
C ILE A 155 -6.94 10.82 12.14
N TRP A 156 -6.47 9.57 12.13
CA TRP A 156 -5.25 9.15 12.81
C TRP A 156 -4.12 9.07 11.79
N ILE A 157 -3.00 9.77 12.04
CA ILE A 157 -1.79 9.66 11.23
C ILE A 157 -0.80 8.77 11.98
N TYR A 158 -0.29 7.75 11.30
CA TYR A 158 0.70 6.82 11.79
C TYR A 158 2.02 7.02 11.06
N ASP A 159 3.08 7.31 11.84
CA ASP A 159 4.45 7.30 11.38
C ASP A 159 5.23 6.11 11.99
N PRO A 160 5.64 5.11 11.18
CA PRO A 160 6.45 4.01 11.67
C PRO A 160 7.84 4.41 12.16
N LYS A 161 8.36 5.59 11.77
CA LYS A 161 9.66 6.08 12.26
C LYS A 161 9.55 6.88 13.57
N SER A 162 8.34 7.26 13.98
CA SER A 162 8.11 8.17 15.11
C SER A 162 9.00 9.43 15.05
N ARG A 163 9.28 9.91 13.84
CA ARG A 163 10.05 11.12 13.56
C ARG A 163 9.08 12.19 13.11
N TYR A 164 8.90 13.20 13.95
CA TYR A 164 8.01 14.33 13.67
C TYR A 164 8.52 15.27 12.57
N ASP A 165 9.70 14.99 11.98
CA ASP A 165 10.43 15.84 11.05
C ASP A 165 9.63 16.22 9.78
N TYR A 166 8.62 15.42 9.40
CA TYR A 166 7.81 15.66 8.19
C TYR A 166 6.30 15.54 8.44
N LEU A 167 5.87 15.56 9.70
CA LEU A 167 4.45 15.42 10.04
C LEU A 167 3.62 16.57 9.44
N ASP A 168 4.16 17.78 9.43
CA ASP A 168 3.56 18.98 8.83
C ASP A 168 3.21 18.78 7.33
N LYS A 169 4.08 18.12 6.57
CA LYS A 169 3.84 17.81 5.15
C LYS A 169 2.71 16.80 4.98
N VAL A 170 2.67 15.80 5.85
CA VAL A 170 1.60 14.78 5.84
C VAL A 170 0.27 15.38 6.23
N GLU A 171 0.25 16.19 7.30
CA GLU A 171 -0.92 16.95 7.72
C GLU A 171 -1.42 17.87 6.59
N ASN A 172 -0.51 18.54 5.89
CA ASN A 172 -0.88 19.37 4.74
C ASN A 172 -1.54 18.55 3.61
N ILE A 173 -1.02 17.36 3.30
CA ILE A 173 -1.64 16.44 2.32
C ILE A 173 -3.03 16.03 2.79
N VAL A 174 -3.18 15.63 4.06
CA VAL A 174 -4.47 15.23 4.65
C VAL A 174 -5.47 16.38 4.58
N LEU A 175 -5.09 17.58 5.03
CA LEU A 175 -5.94 18.77 5.05
C LEU A 175 -6.34 19.21 3.64
N ARG A 176 -5.47 19.10 2.63
CA ARG A 176 -5.76 19.57 1.27
C ARG A 176 -6.46 18.54 0.41
N LYS A 177 -6.18 17.25 0.60
CA LYS A 177 -6.61 16.18 -0.32
C LYS A 177 -7.64 15.23 0.27
N LEU A 178 -7.74 15.10 1.60
CA LEU A 178 -8.67 14.16 2.26
C LEU A 178 -9.80 14.88 3.00
N VAL A 179 -9.50 15.89 3.83
CA VAL A 179 -10.51 16.62 4.61
C VAL A 179 -11.64 17.20 3.76
N PRO A 180 -11.38 17.83 2.58
CA PRO A 180 -12.46 18.36 1.76
C PRO A 180 -13.43 17.29 1.24
N LEU A 181 -13.03 16.02 1.21
CA LEU A 181 -13.89 14.92 0.79
C LEU A 181 -14.79 14.42 1.93
N ILE A 182 -14.35 14.62 3.17
CA ILE A 182 -15.07 14.24 4.39
C ILE A 182 -16.05 15.34 4.81
N GLU A 183 -15.67 16.61 4.67
CA GLU A 183 -16.52 17.74 5.10
C GLU A 183 -17.61 18.11 4.09
N ASN A 184 -17.41 17.80 2.80
CA ASN A 184 -18.40 18.03 1.75
C ASN A 184 -19.37 16.85 1.54
N SER A 185 -19.36 15.85 2.43
CA SER A 185 -20.20 14.64 2.37
C SER A 185 -21.27 14.55 3.46
#